data_AF-A0A445D9W2-F1
#
_entry.id   AF-A0A445D9W2-F1
#
_cell.length_a   1.000
_cell.length_b   1.000
_cell.length_c   1.000
_cell.angle_alpha   90.00
_cell.angle_beta   90.00
_cell.angle_gamma   90.00
#
_symmetry.space_group_name_H-M   'P 1'
#
loop_
_entity.id
_entity.type
_entity.pdbx_description
1 polymer ?
#
loop_
_entity_poly.entity_id
_entity_poly.type
_entity_poly.pdbx_seq_one_letter_code
_entity_poly.pdbx_strand_id
1 'polypeptide(L)'
;MLPPELQPRSFRPYISSSSSAPSFSFSNSQSQQSSNPSSTESNSSSQSHGNQRGHSASPSTSSSSRSIKNPSGFTHNYRIAMALVPSAMFLLDLGGAPVASVLVVGLMISYILDSVVTSKVPSFFGVWLTLIFSQLCFFLFASPSLFATFSSSLPLTLLSSFLCAHTTFLVGVWCSLNFRFLPLENPSIALSLERLLFASAPISASSIFTWATVSAVGIRNAAYYLAAFNSLFYWLFSIPRLSSFKTTPRARFHGGEVPHDSYILGPLESCVHTLYLLFLPLVFHLGSHYALVFSSAAAFCDLILLFFLPFLFQLYASTKGALWWVTKNENQVHSIRVVNGAVALVAVVVALEVRVVFHSFGRYIQVPPPLNYVLVTITMLGGAAAAGSYAMGMVSDALSSVAFTTSAIVVSAAGAVVIGFPVLFLPLPAVAGFYLARFFEKKSLPSYFAFVVLGSLMVTWFVLHNFWDLNIWLAGMSLKSFCKLIIANAVLAMAIPGLALLPSKLKFLSEIGLISYALLLCYIENRFFNYSSIYYYGFEDEVMYPSYMVVMTTLLGLGLVRRLHVDQRIGGKAVWILTCLYSSKLAMLFIASKSVVWVSALLLLAVTPPLLLYRQVILNS
;
A
#
# COMPACT_ATOMS: atom_id res chain seq x y z
N MET A 1 -6.45 -20.20 3.99
CA MET A 1 -5.01 -20.37 4.32
C MET A 1 -4.22 -19.31 3.55
N LEU A 2 -3.23 -18.67 4.16
CA LEU A 2 -2.38 -17.66 3.50
C LEU A 2 -1.33 -18.35 2.60
N PRO A 3 -0.90 -17.74 1.49
CA PRO A 3 0.39 -18.08 0.88
C PRO A 3 1.52 -17.69 1.86
N PRO A 4 2.60 -18.48 1.97
CA PRO A 4 3.66 -18.26 2.98
C PRO A 4 4.39 -16.92 2.83
N GLU A 5 4.32 -16.27 1.66
CA GLU A 5 4.95 -14.97 1.36
C GLU A 5 4.35 -13.77 2.11
N LEU A 6 3.18 -13.92 2.75
CA LEU A 6 2.50 -12.84 3.48
C LEU A 6 2.67 -12.89 5.00
N GLN A 7 3.40 -13.89 5.54
CA GLN A 7 3.78 -13.83 6.95
C GLN A 7 4.84 -12.73 7.16
N PRO A 8 4.67 -11.82 8.13
CA PRO A 8 5.78 -10.99 8.57
C PRO A 8 6.86 -11.92 9.13
N ARG A 9 8.11 -11.81 8.64
CA ARG A 9 9.25 -12.46 9.30
C ARG A 9 9.23 -12.00 10.76
N SER A 10 9.02 -12.93 11.68
CA SER A 10 9.06 -12.65 13.11
C SER A 10 10.47 -12.23 13.50
N PHE A 11 10.67 -10.94 13.78
CA PHE A 11 11.92 -10.45 14.33
C PHE A 11 12.17 -11.18 15.66
N ARG A 12 13.22 -12.00 15.70
CA ARG A 12 13.72 -12.60 16.93
C ARG A 12 14.77 -11.63 17.47
N PRO A 13 14.63 -11.09 18.69
CA PRO A 13 15.67 -10.22 19.25
C PRO A 13 16.98 -11.02 19.37
N TYR A 14 18.09 -10.40 18.95
CA TYR A 14 19.42 -10.98 19.12
C TYR A 14 19.78 -10.99 20.61
N ILE A 15 20.04 -12.17 21.16
CA ILE A 15 20.73 -12.30 22.45
C ILE A 15 22.23 -12.25 22.14
N SER A 16 22.91 -11.24 22.65
CA SER A 16 24.37 -11.10 22.53
C SER A 16 25.10 -12.13 23.40
N SER A 17 26.03 -12.86 22.78
CA SER A 17 26.79 -13.93 23.42
C SER A 17 28.10 -13.40 24.03
N SER A 18 28.05 -12.84 25.24
CA SER A 18 29.26 -12.56 26.02
C SER A 18 28.99 -12.26 27.51
N SER A 19 29.04 -13.27 28.37
CA SER A 19 29.59 -13.14 29.73
C SER A 19 29.97 -14.52 30.26
N SER A 20 31.23 -14.66 30.65
CA SER A 20 31.83 -15.92 31.10
C SER A 20 32.04 -15.91 32.60
N ALA A 21 31.50 -16.92 33.30
CA ALA A 21 31.93 -17.30 34.64
C ALA A 21 31.74 -18.83 34.82
N PRO A 22 32.70 -19.56 35.42
CA PRO A 22 32.65 -21.02 35.50
C PRO A 22 32.18 -21.56 36.86
N SER A 23 31.56 -22.74 36.90
CA SER A 23 31.82 -23.75 37.98
C SER A 23 31.10 -25.10 37.77
N PHE A 24 31.93 -26.15 37.77
CA PHE A 24 31.77 -27.52 38.29
C PHE A 24 30.51 -28.37 38.10
N SER A 25 30.78 -29.58 37.59
CA SER A 25 29.95 -30.78 37.62
C SER A 25 29.77 -31.31 39.05
N PHE A 26 28.57 -31.81 39.38
CA PHE A 26 28.38 -32.82 40.42
C PHE A 26 27.48 -33.94 39.92
N SER A 27 28.01 -35.15 39.99
CA SER A 27 27.26 -36.39 39.84
C SER A 27 26.47 -36.69 41.11
N ASN A 28 25.25 -37.22 40.99
CA ASN A 28 24.88 -38.33 41.87
C ASN A 28 23.94 -39.31 41.16
N SER A 29 24.15 -40.58 41.47
CA SER A 29 23.41 -41.72 40.91
C SER A 29 22.19 -42.05 41.75
N GLN A 30 21.15 -42.61 41.12
CA GLN A 30 20.38 -43.65 41.79
C GLN A 30 19.80 -44.65 40.78
N SER A 31 19.95 -45.92 41.15
CA SER A 31 19.65 -47.11 40.37
C SER A 31 18.24 -47.63 40.63
N GLN A 32 17.63 -48.28 39.64
CA GLN A 32 16.80 -49.47 39.90
C GLN A 32 16.93 -50.48 38.74
N GLN A 33 16.94 -51.76 39.09
CA GLN A 33 17.26 -52.91 38.23
C GLN A 33 16.08 -53.91 38.20
N SER A 34 16.19 -54.91 37.32
CA SER A 34 15.36 -56.13 37.21
C SER A 34 13.98 -55.95 36.53
N SER A 35 13.44 -56.91 35.76
CA SER A 35 13.85 -58.30 35.51
C SER A 35 13.49 -58.82 34.09
N ASN A 36 14.26 -59.80 33.60
CA ASN A 36 14.09 -60.65 32.40
C ASN A 36 13.10 -61.83 32.70
N PRO A 37 12.84 -62.87 31.85
CA PRO A 37 13.32 -63.20 30.48
C PRO A 37 12.30 -63.81 29.44
N SER A 38 12.76 -63.96 28.19
CA SER A 38 12.57 -65.06 27.19
C SER A 38 11.24 -65.83 26.95
N SER A 39 10.90 -66.02 25.66
CA SER A 39 10.45 -67.31 25.09
C SER A 39 10.88 -67.49 23.62
N THR A 40 11.12 -68.75 23.21
CA THR A 40 11.74 -69.20 21.94
C THR A 40 10.75 -69.56 20.81
N GLU A 41 11.35 -69.82 19.63
CA GLU A 41 10.88 -70.63 18.47
C GLU A 41 9.99 -69.95 17.40
N SER A 42 9.98 -70.39 16.11
CA SER A 42 10.60 -71.58 15.47
C SER A 42 11.21 -71.32 14.06
N ASN A 43 11.96 -72.31 13.55
CA ASN A 43 12.57 -72.42 12.21
C ASN A 43 11.62 -72.44 11.00
N SER A 44 12.10 -72.03 9.81
CA SER A 44 12.34 -72.95 8.67
C SER A 44 13.22 -72.33 7.58
N SER A 45 14.04 -73.15 6.92
CA SER A 45 15.15 -72.76 6.04
C SER A 45 15.05 -73.36 4.64
N SER A 46 15.52 -72.65 3.60
CA SER A 46 16.08 -73.29 2.40
C SER A 46 17.06 -72.38 1.64
N GLN A 47 18.27 -72.90 1.41
CA GLN A 47 19.25 -72.37 0.46
C GLN A 47 19.08 -73.06 -0.89
N SER A 48 19.40 -72.39 -2.01
CA SER A 48 20.00 -73.06 -3.19
C SER A 48 20.61 -72.09 -4.19
N HIS A 49 21.82 -72.41 -4.69
CA HIS A 49 22.45 -71.79 -5.85
C HIS A 49 21.69 -72.08 -7.18
N GLY A 50 21.99 -71.33 -8.25
CA GLY A 50 21.87 -71.92 -9.60
C GLY A 50 21.54 -70.97 -10.77
N ASN A 51 22.56 -70.31 -11.31
CA ASN A 51 22.86 -70.21 -12.76
C ASN A 51 21.77 -70.61 -13.79
N GLN A 52 21.32 -69.67 -14.68
CA GLN A 52 21.49 -69.76 -16.15
C GLN A 52 20.72 -68.68 -16.97
N ARG A 53 21.10 -68.56 -18.24
CA ARG A 53 20.58 -67.61 -19.25
C ARG A 53 19.22 -68.06 -19.83
N GLY A 54 18.37 -67.11 -20.21
CA GLY A 54 17.21 -67.36 -21.08
C GLY A 54 16.52 -66.05 -21.50
N HIS A 55 16.39 -65.81 -22.81
CA HIS A 55 15.76 -64.59 -23.35
C HIS A 55 14.23 -64.64 -23.23
N SER A 56 13.61 -63.51 -22.87
CA SER A 56 12.34 -63.05 -23.49
C SER A 56 12.04 -61.60 -23.06
N ALA A 57 11.40 -60.84 -23.95
CA ALA A 57 11.16 -59.41 -23.77
C ALA A 57 9.85 -59.13 -23.02
N SER A 58 9.86 -58.13 -22.15
CA SER A 58 8.66 -57.40 -21.68
C SER A 58 9.08 -56.07 -21.04
N PRO A 59 8.78 -54.90 -21.65
CA PRO A 59 9.02 -53.63 -20.99
C PRO A 59 7.96 -53.43 -19.89
N SER A 60 8.34 -53.66 -18.63
CA SER A 60 7.47 -53.37 -17.49
C SER A 60 7.29 -51.86 -17.38
N THR A 61 6.16 -51.39 -17.88
CA THR A 61 5.65 -50.03 -17.74
C THR A 61 5.42 -49.70 -16.28
N SER A 62 6.48 -49.24 -15.61
CA SER A 62 6.36 -48.51 -14.35
C SER A 62 5.67 -47.19 -14.62
N SER A 63 4.34 -47.22 -14.55
CA SER A 63 3.45 -46.08 -14.60
C SER A 63 3.62 -45.22 -13.34
N SER A 64 4.80 -44.58 -13.25
CA SER A 64 4.97 -43.41 -12.41
C SER A 64 3.93 -42.40 -12.86
N SER A 65 2.88 -42.27 -12.04
CA SER A 65 1.80 -41.33 -12.25
C SER A 65 2.36 -39.93 -12.05
N ARG A 66 3.00 -39.42 -13.12
CA ARG A 66 3.18 -38.00 -13.34
C ARG A 66 1.78 -37.40 -13.36
N SER A 67 1.26 -37.06 -12.20
CA SER A 67 0.14 -36.13 -12.09
C SER A 67 0.68 -34.85 -12.71
N ILE A 68 0.35 -34.64 -13.99
CA ILE A 68 0.54 -33.35 -14.66
C ILE A 68 -0.42 -32.42 -13.95
N LYS A 69 0.02 -31.88 -12.82
CA LYS A 69 -0.68 -30.86 -12.06
C LYS A 69 -0.77 -29.68 -13.01
N ASN A 70 -2.00 -29.28 -13.33
CA ASN A 70 -2.30 -28.20 -14.26
C ASN A 70 -1.29 -27.06 -14.06
N PRO A 71 -0.62 -26.58 -15.12
CA PRO A 71 0.28 -25.44 -15.00
C PRO A 71 -0.51 -24.29 -14.39
N SER A 72 0.00 -23.72 -13.31
CA SER A 72 -0.65 -22.63 -12.60
C SER A 72 -0.86 -21.47 -13.56
N GLY A 73 -2.11 -21.01 -13.69
CA GLY A 73 -2.43 -19.82 -14.47
C GLY A 73 -1.68 -18.59 -13.95
N PHE A 74 -1.55 -17.58 -14.80
CA PHE A 74 -0.74 -16.39 -14.56
C PHE A 74 -1.10 -15.71 -13.22
N THR A 75 -0.25 -15.88 -12.20
CA THR A 75 -0.57 -15.52 -10.81
C THR A 75 -0.58 -14.01 -10.58
N HIS A 76 0.18 -13.27 -11.39
CA HIS A 76 0.35 -11.82 -11.30
C HIS A 76 -0.65 -11.00 -12.13
N ASN A 77 -1.59 -11.65 -12.83
CA ASN A 77 -2.52 -11.03 -13.77
C ASN A 77 -3.23 -9.77 -13.21
N TYR A 78 -3.72 -9.85 -11.95
CA TYR A 78 -4.42 -8.74 -11.29
C TYR A 78 -3.56 -7.47 -11.10
N ARG A 79 -2.24 -7.59 -10.93
CA ARG A 79 -1.33 -6.44 -10.77
C ARG A 79 -1.18 -5.68 -12.06
N ILE A 80 -1.08 -6.45 -13.14
CA ILE A 80 -0.88 -5.97 -14.50
C ILE A 80 -2.17 -5.35 -15.01
N ALA A 81 -3.32 -5.97 -14.75
CA ALA A 81 -4.62 -5.38 -15.01
C ALA A 81 -4.79 -4.01 -14.32
N MET A 82 -4.38 -3.86 -13.04
CA MET A 82 -4.45 -2.57 -12.34
C MET A 82 -3.57 -1.47 -12.95
N ALA A 83 -2.50 -1.82 -13.69
CA ALA A 83 -1.66 -0.86 -14.40
C ALA A 83 -2.16 -0.61 -15.83
N LEU A 84 -2.39 -1.68 -16.59
CA LEU A 84 -2.64 -1.61 -18.04
C LEU A 84 -4.09 -1.32 -18.41
N VAL A 85 -5.09 -1.72 -17.60
CA VAL A 85 -6.50 -1.47 -17.94
C VAL A 85 -6.84 0.02 -17.89
N PRO A 86 -6.48 0.80 -16.83
CA PRO A 86 -6.77 2.23 -16.81
C PRO A 86 -5.96 3.00 -17.87
N SER A 87 -4.72 2.58 -18.17
CA SER A 87 -3.98 3.19 -19.28
C SER A 87 -4.61 2.89 -20.64
N ALA A 88 -5.11 1.67 -20.87
CA ALA A 88 -5.82 1.32 -22.10
C ALA A 88 -7.12 2.13 -22.27
N MET A 89 -7.86 2.36 -21.18
CA MET A 89 -9.05 3.23 -21.20
C MET A 89 -8.70 4.68 -21.56
N PHE A 90 -7.62 5.23 -21.00
CA PHE A 90 -7.16 6.58 -21.35
C PHE A 90 -6.65 6.69 -22.80
N LEU A 91 -6.00 5.64 -23.32
CA LEU A 91 -5.58 5.59 -24.73
C LEU A 91 -6.77 5.50 -25.70
N LEU A 92 -7.86 4.83 -25.30
CA LEU A 92 -9.12 4.80 -26.06
C LEU A 92 -9.79 6.19 -26.07
N ASP A 93 -9.77 6.91 -24.95
CA ASP A 93 -10.29 8.28 -24.84
C ASP A 93 -9.48 9.25 -25.74
N LEU A 94 -8.14 9.22 -25.64
CA LEU A 94 -7.24 9.99 -26.51
C LEU A 94 -7.35 9.62 -28.01
N GLY A 95 -7.58 8.34 -28.31
CA GLY A 95 -7.71 7.84 -29.69
C GLY A 95 -9.09 8.08 -30.30
N GLY A 96 -10.10 8.34 -29.48
CA GLY A 96 -11.47 8.61 -29.86
C GLY A 96 -12.15 7.49 -30.68
N ALA A 97 -13.21 7.88 -31.39
CA ALA A 97 -14.03 6.98 -32.20
C ALA A 97 -13.27 6.10 -33.23
N PRO A 98 -12.24 6.57 -33.98
CA PRO A 98 -11.58 5.72 -34.99
C PRO A 98 -10.73 4.60 -34.36
N VAL A 99 -10.10 4.85 -33.21
CA VAL A 99 -9.33 3.81 -32.51
C VAL A 99 -10.28 2.82 -31.82
N ALA A 100 -11.35 3.32 -31.21
CA ALA A 100 -12.37 2.49 -30.59
C ALA A 100 -13.09 1.56 -31.58
N SER A 101 -13.45 2.04 -32.78
CA SER A 101 -14.16 1.23 -33.79
C SER A 101 -13.30 0.09 -34.33
N VAL A 102 -12.04 0.35 -34.66
CA VAL A 102 -11.07 -0.67 -35.09
C VAL A 102 -10.85 -1.72 -34.00
N LEU A 103 -10.73 -1.29 -32.74
CA LEU A 103 -10.53 -2.21 -31.62
C LEU A 103 -11.78 -3.06 -31.35
N VAL A 104 -13.00 -2.51 -31.42
CA VAL A 104 -14.26 -3.27 -31.30
C VAL A 104 -14.39 -4.30 -32.42
N VAL A 105 -14.23 -3.90 -33.69
CA VAL A 105 -14.37 -4.80 -34.84
C VAL A 105 -13.30 -5.89 -34.81
N GLY A 106 -12.04 -5.53 -34.55
CA GLY A 106 -10.94 -6.49 -34.48
C GLY A 106 -11.05 -7.48 -33.31
N LEU A 107 -11.54 -7.03 -32.15
CA LEU A 107 -11.83 -7.95 -31.04
C LEU A 107 -13.04 -8.85 -31.32
N MET A 108 -14.08 -8.37 -32.01
CA MET A 108 -15.18 -9.22 -32.46
C MET A 108 -14.69 -10.33 -33.42
N ILE A 109 -13.84 -9.98 -34.40
CA ILE A 109 -13.21 -10.96 -35.30
C ILE A 109 -12.35 -11.95 -34.51
N SER A 110 -11.54 -11.46 -33.57
CA SER A 110 -10.66 -12.31 -32.73
C SER A 110 -11.45 -13.27 -31.82
N TYR A 111 -12.62 -12.84 -31.33
CA TYR A 111 -13.55 -13.67 -30.57
C TYR A 111 -14.24 -14.74 -31.42
N ILE A 112 -14.65 -14.38 -32.65
CA ILE A 112 -15.18 -15.36 -33.62
C ILE A 112 -14.10 -16.40 -33.95
N LEU A 113 -12.85 -15.98 -34.15
CA LEU A 113 -11.73 -16.90 -34.39
C LEU A 113 -11.44 -17.84 -33.20
N ASP A 114 -11.52 -17.36 -31.95
CA ASP A 114 -11.32 -18.20 -30.75
C ASP A 114 -12.48 -19.19 -30.52
N SER A 115 -13.70 -18.84 -30.95
CA SER A 115 -14.90 -19.70 -30.78
C SER A 115 -15.11 -20.70 -31.91
N VAL A 116 -14.71 -20.37 -33.15
CA VAL A 116 -14.89 -21.23 -34.33
C VAL A 116 -13.70 -22.16 -34.57
N VAL A 117 -12.47 -21.73 -34.29
CA VAL A 117 -11.26 -22.51 -34.59
C VAL A 117 -10.71 -23.16 -33.33
N THR A 118 -10.60 -24.49 -33.32
CA THR A 118 -10.09 -25.27 -32.17
C THR A 118 -8.64 -24.92 -31.79
N SER A 119 -7.85 -24.37 -32.73
CA SER A 119 -6.50 -23.87 -32.46
C SER A 119 -6.53 -22.42 -32.01
N LYS A 120 -5.77 -22.07 -30.96
CA LYS A 120 -5.75 -20.72 -30.36
C LYS A 120 -4.87 -19.72 -31.12
N VAL A 121 -4.16 -20.19 -32.13
CA VAL A 121 -3.16 -19.42 -32.88
C VAL A 121 -3.79 -18.31 -33.75
N PRO A 122 -4.90 -18.53 -34.49
CA PRO A 122 -5.53 -17.46 -35.27
C PRO A 122 -6.10 -16.33 -34.40
N SER A 123 -6.68 -16.64 -33.23
CA SER A 123 -7.14 -15.62 -32.28
C SER A 123 -5.97 -14.77 -31.74
N PHE A 124 -4.86 -15.41 -31.39
CA PHE A 124 -3.63 -14.72 -30.97
C PHE A 124 -3.13 -13.71 -32.03
N PHE A 125 -3.05 -14.13 -33.31
CA PHE A 125 -2.67 -13.22 -34.40
C PHE A 125 -3.73 -12.14 -34.66
N GLY A 126 -5.03 -12.46 -34.54
CA GLY A 126 -6.12 -11.50 -34.63
C GLY A 126 -6.01 -10.36 -33.62
N VAL A 127 -5.70 -10.67 -32.36
CA VAL A 127 -5.49 -9.66 -31.31
C VAL A 127 -4.29 -8.76 -31.63
N TRP A 128 -3.15 -9.34 -32.06
CA TRP A 128 -1.97 -8.55 -32.42
C TRP A 128 -2.20 -7.65 -33.64
N LEU A 129 -2.85 -8.17 -34.70
CA LEU A 129 -3.23 -7.36 -35.86
C LEU A 129 -4.20 -6.23 -35.48
N THR A 130 -5.18 -6.51 -34.62
CA THR A 130 -6.11 -5.49 -34.09
C THR A 130 -5.37 -4.37 -33.37
N LEU A 131 -4.39 -4.72 -32.51
CA LEU A 131 -3.57 -3.73 -31.81
C LEU A 131 -2.72 -2.91 -32.79
N ILE A 132 -2.08 -3.54 -33.78
CA ILE A 132 -1.29 -2.85 -34.81
C ILE A 132 -2.16 -1.86 -35.61
N PHE A 133 -3.33 -2.29 -36.10
CA PHE A 133 -4.25 -1.40 -36.82
C PHE A 133 -4.79 -0.28 -35.93
N SER A 134 -5.10 -0.55 -34.66
CA SER A 134 -5.54 0.49 -33.70
C SER A 134 -4.45 1.55 -33.47
N GLN A 135 -3.18 1.14 -33.41
CA GLN A 135 -2.04 2.06 -33.25
C GLN A 135 -1.76 2.86 -34.53
N LEU A 136 -1.94 2.25 -35.70
CA LEU A 136 -1.85 2.94 -36.98
C LEU A 136 -2.96 4.00 -37.12
N CYS A 137 -4.19 3.68 -36.72
CA CYS A 137 -5.27 4.67 -36.63
C CYS A 137 -4.97 5.77 -35.62
N PHE A 138 -4.38 5.47 -34.46
CA PHE A 138 -3.95 6.48 -33.50
C PHE A 138 -2.95 7.46 -34.14
N PHE A 139 -1.94 6.96 -34.87
CA PHE A 139 -0.98 7.82 -35.56
C PHE A 139 -1.59 8.68 -36.67
N LEU A 140 -2.58 8.17 -37.41
CA LEU A 140 -3.22 8.93 -38.49
C LEU A 140 -4.22 9.99 -37.98
N PHE A 141 -4.99 9.68 -36.93
CA PHE A 141 -6.11 10.51 -36.48
C PHE A 141 -5.85 11.29 -35.19
N ALA A 142 -5.09 10.74 -34.23
CA ALA A 142 -4.84 11.39 -32.94
C ALA A 142 -3.50 12.17 -32.89
N SER A 143 -2.43 11.68 -33.54
CA SER A 143 -1.16 12.43 -33.55
C SER A 143 -1.24 13.86 -34.13
N PRO A 144 -2.07 14.17 -35.16
CA PRO A 144 -2.26 15.54 -35.62
C PRO A 144 -2.94 16.47 -34.59
N SER A 145 -3.89 15.96 -33.79
CA SER A 145 -4.52 16.76 -32.73
C SER A 145 -3.56 17.00 -31.56
N LEU A 146 -2.75 15.99 -31.20
CA LEU A 146 -1.66 16.15 -30.24
C LEU A 146 -0.62 17.18 -30.71
N PHE A 147 -0.26 17.18 -32.00
CA PHE A 147 0.66 18.16 -32.57
C PHE A 147 0.15 19.61 -32.43
N ALA A 148 -1.13 19.84 -32.72
CA ALA A 148 -1.77 21.13 -32.49
C ALA A 148 -1.80 21.51 -31.00
N THR A 149 -2.09 20.54 -30.12
CA THR A 149 -2.11 20.74 -28.65
C THR A 149 -0.74 21.10 -28.08
N PHE A 150 0.35 20.52 -28.62
CA PHE A 150 1.72 20.81 -28.19
C PHE A 150 2.35 22.01 -28.90
N SER A 151 1.53 22.98 -29.35
CA SER A 151 1.99 24.22 -30.03
C SER A 151 2.93 23.93 -31.22
N SER A 152 2.59 22.91 -32.02
CA SER A 152 3.39 22.43 -33.16
C SER A 152 4.77 21.86 -32.80
N SER A 153 4.97 21.39 -31.56
CA SER A 153 6.21 20.72 -31.16
C SER A 153 6.27 19.26 -31.62
N LEU A 154 7.01 19.05 -32.70
CA LEU A 154 7.31 17.73 -33.27
C LEU A 154 7.94 16.74 -32.25
N PRO A 155 8.98 17.08 -31.46
CA PRO A 155 9.59 16.11 -30.54
C PRO A 155 8.64 15.67 -29.42
N LEU A 156 7.80 16.57 -28.89
CA LEU A 156 6.78 16.22 -27.89
C LEU A 156 5.73 15.27 -28.48
N THR A 157 5.29 15.54 -29.71
CA THR A 157 4.32 14.70 -30.43
C THR A 157 4.86 13.31 -30.73
N LEU A 158 6.14 13.20 -31.13
CA LEU A 158 6.79 11.90 -31.33
C LEU A 158 6.96 11.14 -30.02
N LEU A 159 7.37 11.81 -28.94
CA LEU A 159 7.56 11.18 -27.62
C LEU A 159 6.24 10.67 -27.03
N SER A 160 5.16 11.44 -27.11
CA SER A 160 3.83 11.02 -26.67
C SER A 160 3.29 9.87 -27.53
N SER A 161 3.45 9.96 -28.85
CA SER A 161 3.05 8.90 -29.78
C SER A 161 3.82 7.59 -29.53
N PHE A 162 5.11 7.68 -29.20
CA PHE A 162 5.94 6.54 -28.80
C PHE A 162 5.53 5.97 -27.45
N LEU A 163 5.20 6.79 -26.45
CA LEU A 163 4.67 6.32 -25.17
C LEU A 163 3.36 5.54 -25.37
N CYS A 164 2.43 6.07 -26.16
CA CYS A 164 1.18 5.37 -26.52
C CYS A 164 1.47 4.02 -27.18
N ALA A 165 2.32 3.99 -28.21
CA ALA A 165 2.71 2.78 -28.92
C ALA A 165 3.42 1.74 -28.04
N HIS A 166 4.26 2.19 -27.12
CA HIS A 166 4.89 1.33 -26.14
C HIS A 166 3.84 0.70 -25.21
N THR A 167 2.84 1.46 -24.78
CA THR A 167 1.79 0.93 -23.90
C THR A 167 0.78 0.01 -24.59
N THR A 168 0.41 0.26 -25.84
CA THR A 168 -0.41 -0.68 -26.63
C THR A 168 0.37 -1.98 -26.90
N PHE A 169 1.68 -1.90 -27.14
CA PHE A 169 2.56 -3.07 -27.18
C PHE A 169 2.58 -3.86 -25.86
N LEU A 170 2.67 -3.20 -24.69
CA LEU A 170 2.59 -3.89 -23.39
C LEU A 170 1.23 -4.53 -23.12
N VAL A 171 0.13 -3.94 -23.60
CA VAL A 171 -1.19 -4.58 -23.61
C VAL A 171 -1.18 -5.84 -24.49
N GLY A 172 -0.54 -5.80 -25.65
CA GLY A 172 -0.33 -6.99 -26.50
C GLY A 172 0.48 -8.10 -25.83
N VAL A 173 1.57 -7.75 -25.14
CA VAL A 173 2.37 -8.69 -24.33
C VAL A 173 1.53 -9.27 -23.18
N TRP A 174 0.72 -8.46 -22.51
CA TRP A 174 -0.19 -8.93 -21.46
C TRP A 174 -1.23 -9.92 -22.01
N CYS A 175 -1.90 -9.59 -23.11
CA CYS A 175 -2.83 -10.50 -23.79
C CYS A 175 -2.14 -11.81 -24.18
N SER A 176 -0.91 -11.75 -24.70
CA SER A 176 -0.10 -12.92 -25.08
C SER A 176 0.11 -13.90 -23.93
N LEU A 177 0.38 -13.41 -22.71
CA LEU A 177 0.57 -14.26 -21.51
C LEU A 177 -0.72 -14.93 -21.01
N ASN A 178 -1.90 -14.46 -21.43
CA ASN A 178 -3.18 -15.10 -21.09
C ASN A 178 -3.50 -16.30 -22.01
N PHE A 179 -2.91 -16.37 -23.21
CA PHE A 179 -3.06 -17.51 -24.11
C PHE A 179 -2.26 -18.73 -23.63
N ARG A 180 -2.96 -19.78 -23.19
CA ARG A 180 -2.34 -20.99 -22.60
C ARG A 180 -1.35 -21.73 -23.50
N PHE A 181 -1.39 -21.57 -24.83
CA PHE A 181 -0.46 -22.27 -25.73
C PHE A 181 0.98 -21.78 -25.55
N LEU A 182 1.17 -20.47 -25.37
CA LEU A 182 2.49 -19.83 -25.40
C LEU A 182 3.39 -20.25 -24.21
N PRO A 183 2.89 -20.33 -22.96
CA PRO A 183 3.66 -20.90 -21.84
C PRO A 183 3.85 -22.43 -21.91
N LEU A 184 3.04 -23.15 -22.69
CA LEU A 184 3.16 -24.61 -22.84
C LEU A 184 4.23 -24.99 -23.87
N GLU A 185 4.26 -24.30 -25.01
CA GLU A 185 5.20 -24.55 -26.10
C GLU A 185 6.57 -23.91 -25.84
N ASN A 186 6.60 -22.66 -25.35
CA ASN A 186 7.81 -21.87 -25.22
C ASN A 186 7.92 -21.18 -23.84
N PRO A 187 8.20 -21.93 -22.76
CA PRO A 187 8.24 -21.39 -21.39
C PRO A 187 9.34 -20.34 -21.17
N SER A 188 10.43 -20.37 -21.95
CA SER A 188 11.48 -19.35 -21.93
C SER A 188 10.98 -17.98 -22.42
N ILE A 189 10.13 -17.97 -23.46
CA ILE A 189 9.49 -16.76 -23.99
C ILE A 189 8.44 -16.24 -23.00
N ALA A 190 7.64 -17.12 -22.38
CA ALA A 190 6.70 -16.69 -21.34
C ALA A 190 7.40 -16.01 -20.15
N LEU A 191 8.57 -16.51 -19.73
CA LEU A 191 9.37 -15.90 -18.65
C LEU A 191 10.00 -14.56 -19.08
N SER A 192 10.51 -14.44 -20.30
CA SER A 192 11.07 -13.16 -20.79
C SER A 192 9.98 -12.10 -20.99
N LEU A 193 8.78 -12.47 -21.45
CA LEU A 193 7.62 -11.58 -21.54
C LEU A 193 7.08 -11.18 -20.16
N GLU A 194 7.05 -12.08 -19.18
CA GLU A 194 6.71 -11.74 -17.79
C GLU A 194 7.69 -10.71 -17.21
N ARG A 195 9.00 -10.93 -17.39
CA ARG A 195 10.05 -10.01 -16.94
C ARG A 195 10.00 -8.66 -17.66
N LEU A 196 9.86 -8.66 -18.98
CA LEU A 196 9.70 -7.45 -19.80
C LEU A 196 8.55 -6.58 -19.28
N LEU A 197 7.40 -7.20 -19.03
CA LEU A 197 6.21 -6.49 -18.56
C LEU A 197 6.44 -5.92 -17.14
N PHE A 198 6.99 -6.72 -16.22
CA PHE A 198 7.33 -6.24 -14.88
C PHE A 198 8.36 -5.09 -14.86
N ALA A 199 9.28 -5.05 -15.82
CA ALA A 199 10.33 -4.02 -15.93
C ALA A 199 9.87 -2.72 -16.64
N SER A 200 8.86 -2.78 -17.50
CA SER A 200 8.45 -1.65 -18.35
C SER A 200 7.11 -1.03 -17.93
N ALA A 201 6.13 -1.84 -17.51
CA ALA A 201 4.82 -1.36 -17.10
C ALA A 201 4.84 -0.30 -15.97
N PRO A 202 5.75 -0.34 -14.97
CA PRO A 202 5.81 0.71 -13.95
C PRO A 202 6.13 2.10 -14.51
N ILE A 203 7.03 2.16 -15.50
CA ILE A 203 7.51 3.39 -16.15
C ILE A 203 6.43 3.97 -17.06
N SER A 204 5.75 3.10 -17.81
CA SER A 204 4.76 3.53 -18.79
C SER A 204 3.41 3.88 -18.13
N ALA A 205 2.98 3.09 -17.14
CA ALA A 205 1.71 3.31 -16.46
C ALA A 205 1.75 4.54 -15.54
N SER A 206 2.85 4.80 -14.82
CA SER A 206 2.98 6.05 -14.04
C SER A 206 2.90 7.29 -14.92
N SER A 207 3.56 7.26 -16.09
CA SER A 207 3.58 8.35 -17.06
C SER A 207 2.18 8.63 -17.62
N ILE A 208 1.44 7.58 -18.02
CA ILE A 208 0.06 7.72 -18.51
C ILE A 208 -0.90 8.17 -17.40
N PHE A 209 -0.82 7.58 -16.19
CA PHE A 209 -1.69 7.98 -15.09
C PHE A 209 -1.45 9.44 -14.69
N THR A 210 -0.18 9.87 -14.69
CA THR A 210 0.18 11.28 -14.48
C THR A 210 -0.44 12.16 -15.57
N TRP A 211 -0.27 11.82 -16.85
CA TRP A 211 -0.87 12.57 -17.97
C TRP A 211 -2.39 12.70 -17.80
N ALA A 212 -3.10 11.60 -17.54
CA ALA A 212 -4.54 11.58 -17.32
C ALA A 212 -5.00 12.43 -16.12
N THR A 213 -4.24 12.42 -15.01
CA THR A 213 -4.55 13.30 -13.87
C THR A 213 -4.25 14.78 -14.15
N VAL A 214 -3.20 15.07 -14.91
CA VAL A 214 -2.81 16.46 -15.24
C VAL A 214 -3.78 17.07 -16.25
N SER A 215 -4.33 16.29 -17.20
CA SER A 215 -5.40 16.76 -18.08
C SER A 215 -6.71 17.04 -17.34
N ALA A 216 -6.95 16.38 -16.20
CA ALA A 216 -8.18 16.57 -15.41
C ALA A 216 -8.07 17.63 -14.30
N VAL A 217 -6.90 17.79 -13.67
CA VAL A 217 -6.69 18.62 -12.46
C VAL A 217 -5.68 19.75 -12.68
N GLY A 218 -4.99 19.77 -13.82
CA GLY A 218 -3.98 20.77 -14.16
C GLY A 218 -2.57 20.45 -13.65
N ILE A 219 -1.60 21.24 -14.13
CA ILE A 219 -0.16 20.94 -13.98
C ILE A 219 0.44 21.31 -12.62
N ARG A 220 -0.22 22.16 -11.82
CA ARG A 220 0.35 22.81 -10.61
C ARG A 220 0.98 21.85 -9.59
N ASN A 221 0.41 20.65 -9.43
CA ASN A 221 0.90 19.62 -8.51
C ASN A 221 1.39 18.34 -9.24
N ALA A 222 1.62 18.41 -10.55
CA ALA A 222 1.87 17.23 -11.40
C ALA A 222 3.04 16.35 -10.92
N ALA A 223 4.12 16.94 -10.41
CA ALA A 223 5.25 16.20 -9.86
C ALA A 223 4.89 15.34 -8.63
N TYR A 224 3.95 15.81 -7.80
CA TYR A 224 3.45 15.06 -6.65
C TYR A 224 2.54 13.90 -7.08
N TYR A 225 1.73 14.08 -8.14
CA TYR A 225 0.96 12.98 -8.74
C TYR A 225 1.89 11.90 -9.31
N LEU A 226 2.94 12.30 -10.04
CA LEU A 226 3.95 11.40 -10.57
C LEU A 226 4.69 10.65 -9.45
N ALA A 227 5.11 11.33 -8.38
CA ALA A 227 5.71 10.69 -7.20
C ALA A 227 4.78 9.64 -6.56
N ALA A 228 3.48 9.96 -6.44
CA ALA A 228 2.49 9.04 -5.89
C ALA A 228 2.31 7.80 -6.78
N PHE A 229 2.12 7.96 -8.10
CA PHE A 229 2.00 6.83 -9.02
C PHE A 229 3.27 6.00 -9.12
N ASN A 230 4.46 6.63 -9.14
CA ASN A 230 5.74 5.94 -9.07
C ASN A 230 5.84 5.08 -7.80
N SER A 231 5.47 5.62 -6.63
CA SER A 231 5.49 4.85 -5.37
C SER A 231 4.54 3.64 -5.40
N LEU A 232 3.34 3.82 -5.96
CA LEU A 232 2.34 2.76 -6.10
C LEU A 232 2.84 1.65 -7.03
N PHE A 233 3.29 1.98 -8.24
CA PHE A 233 3.78 0.98 -9.19
C PHE A 233 5.08 0.33 -8.72
N TYR A 234 5.95 1.07 -8.02
CA TYR A 234 7.12 0.48 -7.36
C TYR A 234 6.72 -0.60 -6.34
N TRP A 235 5.69 -0.35 -5.52
CA TRP A 235 5.15 -1.37 -4.59
C TRP A 235 4.56 -2.60 -5.30
N LEU A 236 3.87 -2.38 -6.41
CA LEU A 236 3.23 -3.46 -7.17
C LEU A 236 4.27 -4.38 -7.85
N PHE A 237 5.32 -3.81 -8.43
CA PHE A 237 6.21 -4.50 -9.36
C PHE A 237 7.65 -4.72 -8.83
N SER A 238 8.28 -3.74 -8.17
CA SER A 238 9.72 -3.76 -7.84
C SER A 238 10.10 -4.63 -6.62
N ILE A 239 9.14 -5.01 -5.79
CA ILE A 239 9.39 -5.92 -4.65
C ILE A 239 9.75 -7.31 -5.22
N PRO A 240 10.80 -8.00 -4.73
CA PRO A 240 11.24 -9.28 -5.27
C PRO A 240 10.10 -10.33 -5.23
N ARG A 241 9.86 -10.96 -6.39
CA ARG A 241 8.77 -11.91 -6.65
C ARG A 241 9.24 -13.08 -7.48
N LEU A 242 8.76 -14.28 -7.16
CA LEU A 242 8.98 -15.49 -7.94
C LEU A 242 8.24 -15.41 -9.28
N SER A 243 8.86 -15.89 -10.36
CA SER A 243 8.20 -16.00 -11.68
C SER A 243 7.02 -16.97 -11.66
N SER A 244 5.94 -16.62 -12.37
CA SER A 244 4.74 -17.47 -12.52
C SER A 244 5.02 -18.75 -13.31
N PHE A 245 6.03 -18.72 -14.18
CA PHE A 245 6.29 -19.76 -15.19
C PHE A 245 7.54 -20.61 -14.90
N LYS A 246 8.30 -20.32 -13.83
CA LYS A 246 9.48 -21.12 -13.48
C LYS A 246 9.07 -22.45 -12.82
N THR A 247 9.13 -23.53 -13.59
CA THR A 247 8.63 -24.89 -13.25
C THR A 247 9.44 -25.67 -12.21
N THR A 248 10.08 -24.98 -11.25
CA THR A 248 10.75 -25.60 -10.09
C THR A 248 10.00 -25.36 -8.76
N PRO A 249 8.68 -25.59 -8.65
CA PRO A 249 8.00 -25.46 -7.38
C PRO A 249 8.42 -26.61 -6.46
N ARG A 250 9.05 -26.28 -5.33
CA ARG A 250 9.29 -27.21 -4.21
C ARG A 250 10.32 -28.31 -4.43
N ALA A 251 11.31 -28.13 -5.32
CA ALA A 251 12.62 -28.69 -5.01
C ALA A 251 13.04 -28.04 -3.67
N ARG A 252 13.24 -28.84 -2.61
CA ARG A 252 13.56 -28.31 -1.27
C ARG A 252 14.77 -27.38 -1.39
N PHE A 253 14.58 -26.08 -1.18
CA PHE A 253 15.68 -25.11 -1.18
C PHE A 253 16.66 -25.57 -0.10
N HIS A 254 17.85 -26.02 -0.51
CA HIS A 254 18.87 -26.49 0.44
C HIS A 254 19.35 -25.25 1.21
N GLY A 255 19.02 -25.18 2.51
CA GLY A 255 19.24 -23.99 3.34
C GLY A 255 18.08 -22.98 3.41
N GLY A 256 16.98 -23.20 2.68
CA GLY A 256 15.79 -22.34 2.74
C GLY A 256 15.89 -21.00 1.99
N GLU A 257 17.05 -20.67 1.41
CA GLU A 257 17.23 -19.47 0.59
C GLU A 257 16.69 -19.66 -0.83
N VAL A 258 16.01 -18.64 -1.33
CA VAL A 258 15.46 -18.59 -2.70
C VAL A 258 16.57 -18.13 -3.65
N PRO A 259 16.94 -18.93 -4.68
CA PRO A 259 18.02 -18.57 -5.59
C PRO A 259 17.64 -17.35 -6.43
N HIS A 260 18.57 -16.39 -6.57
CA HIS A 260 18.31 -15.09 -7.20
C HIS A 260 17.71 -15.20 -8.62
N ASP A 261 18.10 -16.21 -9.39
CA ASP A 261 17.59 -16.46 -10.76
C ASP A 261 16.10 -16.85 -10.82
N SER A 262 15.44 -17.04 -9.67
CA SER A 262 14.00 -17.33 -9.59
C SER A 262 13.12 -16.09 -9.45
N TYR A 263 13.72 -14.91 -9.21
CA TYR A 263 12.99 -13.65 -9.22
C TYR A 263 12.67 -13.18 -10.65
N ILE A 264 11.53 -12.50 -10.82
CA ILE A 264 11.12 -11.93 -12.11
C ILE A 264 12.09 -10.82 -12.55
N LEU A 265 12.43 -9.91 -11.62
CA LEU A 265 13.27 -8.75 -11.88
C LEU A 265 14.74 -9.02 -11.53
N GLY A 266 15.64 -8.52 -12.36
CA GLY A 266 17.07 -8.51 -12.09
C GLY A 266 17.54 -7.33 -11.23
N PRO A 267 18.81 -7.33 -10.80
CA PRO A 267 19.43 -6.20 -10.09
C PRO A 267 19.39 -4.89 -10.88
N LEU A 268 19.63 -4.96 -12.20
CA LEU A 268 19.65 -3.78 -13.09
C LEU A 268 18.26 -3.12 -13.19
N GLU A 269 17.21 -3.91 -13.41
CA GLU A 269 15.82 -3.40 -13.47
C GLU A 269 15.38 -2.83 -12.14
N SER A 270 15.75 -3.50 -11.03
CA SER A 270 15.50 -3.00 -9.69
C SER A 270 16.19 -1.65 -9.44
N CYS A 271 17.44 -1.50 -9.90
CA CYS A 271 18.18 -0.24 -9.85
C CYS A 271 17.48 0.86 -10.68
N VAL A 272 17.13 0.58 -11.94
CA VAL A 272 16.39 1.51 -12.81
C VAL A 272 15.07 1.95 -12.16
N HIS A 273 14.30 1.04 -11.59
CA HIS A 273 13.06 1.37 -10.87
C HIS A 273 13.32 2.27 -9.65
N THR A 274 14.43 2.08 -8.92
CA THR A 274 14.77 2.98 -7.79
C THR A 274 15.22 4.36 -8.25
N LEU A 275 16.02 4.46 -9.31
CA LEU A 275 16.41 5.75 -9.88
C LEU A 275 15.19 6.51 -10.42
N TYR A 276 14.29 5.79 -11.09
CA TYR A 276 13.03 6.32 -11.61
C TYR A 276 12.10 6.82 -10.49
N LEU A 277 11.99 6.07 -9.39
CA LEU A 277 11.21 6.46 -8.21
C LEU A 277 11.74 7.75 -7.55
N LEU A 278 13.06 7.87 -7.41
CA LEU A 278 13.70 8.96 -6.66
C LEU A 278 13.91 10.24 -7.48
N PHE A 279 14.35 10.10 -8.73
CA PHE A 279 14.81 11.26 -9.52
C PHE A 279 13.77 11.76 -10.53
N LEU A 280 12.90 10.91 -11.11
CA LEU A 280 11.97 11.40 -12.13
C LEU A 280 11.03 12.50 -11.61
N PRO A 281 10.37 12.38 -10.44
CA PRO A 281 9.48 13.44 -9.93
C PRO A 281 10.22 14.76 -9.70
N LEU A 282 11.47 14.70 -9.23
CA LEU A 282 12.32 15.87 -9.01
C LEU A 282 12.75 16.52 -10.33
N VAL A 283 13.23 15.74 -11.30
CA VAL A 283 13.64 16.27 -12.62
C VAL A 283 12.44 16.85 -13.36
N PHE A 284 11.27 16.21 -13.25
CA PHE A 284 10.03 16.72 -13.83
C PHE A 284 9.59 18.05 -13.20
N HIS A 285 9.65 18.18 -11.86
CA HIS A 285 9.35 19.45 -11.17
C HIS A 285 10.35 20.57 -11.53
N LEU A 286 11.64 20.24 -11.56
CA LEU A 286 12.69 21.17 -11.97
C LEU A 286 12.49 21.63 -13.42
N GLY A 287 12.11 20.73 -14.32
CA GLY A 287 11.77 21.06 -15.71
C GLY A 287 10.52 21.91 -15.85
N SER A 288 9.45 21.62 -15.09
CA SER A 288 8.16 22.35 -15.21
C SER A 288 8.14 23.70 -14.49
N HIS A 289 8.98 23.90 -13.46
CA HIS A 289 8.99 25.11 -12.63
C HIS A 289 10.36 25.78 -12.52
N TYR A 290 11.30 25.55 -13.44
CA TYR A 290 12.70 26.01 -13.36
C TYR A 290 12.88 27.47 -12.91
N ALA A 291 12.04 28.39 -13.40
CA ALA A 291 12.09 29.82 -13.06
C ALA A 291 11.64 30.15 -11.61
N LEU A 292 10.91 29.25 -10.96
CA LEU A 292 10.30 29.46 -9.63
C LEU A 292 11.04 28.70 -8.51
N VAL A 293 11.92 27.74 -8.84
CA VAL A 293 12.55 26.82 -7.87
C VAL A 293 13.26 27.53 -6.71
N PHE A 294 13.96 28.63 -6.99
CA PHE A 294 14.68 29.42 -5.97
C PHE A 294 13.96 30.71 -5.56
N SER A 295 12.70 30.90 -5.97
CA SER A 295 11.92 32.11 -5.66
C SER A 295 11.48 32.20 -4.20
N SER A 296 11.36 31.05 -3.51
CA SER A 296 10.88 30.98 -2.13
C SER A 296 11.41 29.76 -1.39
N ALA A 297 11.48 29.85 -0.06
CA ALA A 297 11.83 28.70 0.78
C ALA A 297 10.84 27.53 0.62
N ALA A 298 9.57 27.80 0.31
CA ALA A 298 8.56 26.78 0.04
C ALA A 298 8.85 25.98 -1.23
N ALA A 299 9.27 26.66 -2.32
CA ALA A 299 9.66 25.99 -3.57
C ALA A 299 10.94 25.13 -3.41
N PHE A 300 11.88 25.58 -2.57
CA PHE A 300 13.03 24.75 -2.20
C PHE A 300 12.63 23.54 -1.34
N CYS A 301 11.69 23.71 -0.40
CA CYS A 301 11.12 22.60 0.37
C CYS A 301 10.38 21.59 -0.53
N ASP A 302 9.77 22.02 -1.64
CA ASP A 302 9.15 21.13 -2.62
C ASP A 302 10.15 20.17 -3.27
N LEU A 303 11.37 20.62 -3.61
CA LEU A 303 12.44 19.73 -4.08
C LEU A 303 12.86 18.70 -3.02
N ILE A 304 13.01 19.14 -1.76
CA ILE A 304 13.37 18.27 -0.63
C ILE A 304 12.30 17.19 -0.46
N LEU A 305 11.01 17.56 -0.46
CA LEU A 305 9.91 16.62 -0.32
C LEU A 305 9.83 15.64 -1.49
N LEU A 306 9.97 16.12 -2.73
CA LEU A 306 9.91 15.27 -3.93
C LEU A 306 11.04 14.22 -4.01
N PHE A 307 12.19 14.45 -3.37
CA PHE A 307 13.25 13.44 -3.25
C PHE A 307 13.09 12.57 -2.00
N PHE A 308 13.01 13.19 -0.82
CA PHE A 308 13.11 12.46 0.45
C PHE A 308 11.83 11.69 0.81
N LEU A 309 10.64 12.07 0.29
CA LEU A 309 9.41 11.33 0.55
C LEU A 309 9.37 9.99 -0.23
N PRO A 310 9.66 9.93 -1.55
CA PRO A 310 9.91 8.66 -2.24
C PRO A 310 11.07 7.86 -1.65
N PHE A 311 12.11 8.52 -1.14
CA PHE A 311 13.23 7.83 -0.48
C PHE A 311 12.84 7.18 0.85
N LEU A 312 12.09 7.86 1.71
CA LEU A 312 11.56 7.28 2.95
C LEU A 312 10.62 6.12 2.65
N PHE A 313 9.78 6.24 1.62
CA PHE A 313 8.96 5.15 1.10
C PHE A 313 9.82 3.96 0.59
N GLN A 314 10.91 4.20 -0.12
CA GLN A 314 11.85 3.17 -0.58
C GLN A 314 12.51 2.44 0.59
N LEU A 315 12.91 3.17 1.64
CA LEU A 315 13.47 2.60 2.86
C LEU A 315 12.43 1.77 3.62
N TYR A 316 11.16 2.19 3.65
CA TYR A 316 10.06 1.36 4.15
C TYR A 316 9.83 0.10 3.29
N ALA A 317 9.83 0.21 1.97
CA ALA A 317 9.71 -0.92 1.05
C ALA A 317 10.87 -1.93 1.20
N SER A 318 12.05 -1.47 1.64
CA SER A 318 13.17 -2.36 1.95
C SER A 318 12.89 -3.33 3.11
N THR A 319 11.91 -3.07 3.99
CA THR A 319 11.42 -4.04 4.99
C THR A 319 10.77 -5.28 4.34
N LYS A 320 10.34 -5.16 3.08
CA LYS A 320 9.82 -6.23 2.23
C LYS A 320 10.85 -6.71 1.19
N GLY A 321 12.12 -6.33 1.33
CA GLY A 321 13.20 -6.78 0.47
C GLY A 321 13.47 -5.91 -0.77
N ALA A 322 12.92 -4.71 -0.89
CA ALA A 322 13.14 -3.85 -2.08
C ALA A 322 14.62 -3.49 -2.37
N LEU A 323 15.51 -3.55 -1.37
CA LEU A 323 16.96 -3.30 -1.50
C LEU A 323 17.81 -4.59 -1.66
N TRP A 324 17.19 -5.73 -1.99
CA TRP A 324 17.87 -7.04 -2.12
C TRP A 324 19.05 -7.06 -3.09
N TRP A 325 19.08 -6.14 -4.05
CA TRP A 325 20.10 -6.02 -5.09
C TRP A 325 21.33 -5.20 -4.68
N VAL A 326 21.26 -4.44 -3.57
CA VAL A 326 22.35 -3.54 -3.14
C VAL A 326 23.42 -4.28 -2.33
N THR A 327 23.02 -5.08 -1.36
CA THR A 327 23.92 -5.94 -0.58
C THR A 327 23.16 -7.13 -0.02
N LYS A 328 23.85 -8.28 0.06
CA LYS A 328 23.30 -9.51 0.66
C LYS A 328 23.36 -9.49 2.20
N ASN A 329 24.17 -8.61 2.78
CA ASN A 329 24.38 -8.56 4.23
C ASN A 329 23.20 -7.85 4.91
N GLU A 330 22.32 -8.61 5.59
CA GLU A 330 21.14 -8.05 6.28
C GLU A 330 21.52 -6.91 7.27
N ASN A 331 22.65 -7.03 7.96
CA ASN A 331 23.17 -6.00 8.88
C ASN A 331 23.53 -4.68 8.17
N GLN A 332 24.07 -4.75 6.94
CA GLN A 332 24.37 -3.55 6.15
C GLN A 332 23.07 -2.91 5.63
N VAL A 333 22.10 -3.71 5.16
CA VAL A 333 20.77 -3.19 4.78
C VAL A 333 20.08 -2.50 5.96
N HIS A 334 20.18 -3.08 7.17
CA HIS A 334 19.63 -2.48 8.38
C HIS A 334 20.31 -1.14 8.71
N SER A 335 21.64 -1.08 8.71
CA SER A 335 22.41 0.15 8.96
C SER A 335 22.06 1.25 7.95
N ILE A 336 22.04 0.93 6.65
CA ILE A 336 21.61 1.83 5.57
C ILE A 336 20.19 2.35 5.84
N ARG A 337 19.25 1.47 6.23
CA ARG A 337 17.86 1.87 6.49
C ARG A 337 17.73 2.81 7.68
N VAL A 338 18.44 2.58 8.77
CA VAL A 338 18.38 3.42 9.98
C VAL A 338 19.04 4.78 9.73
N VAL A 339 20.27 4.80 9.21
CA VAL A 339 21.03 6.05 8.99
C VAL A 339 20.35 6.92 7.94
N ASN A 340 20.08 6.37 6.75
CA ASN A 340 19.43 7.14 5.68
C ASN A 340 17.97 7.46 6.03
N GLY A 341 17.31 6.62 6.82
CA GLY A 341 15.97 6.85 7.32
C GLY A 341 15.91 8.05 8.27
N ALA A 342 16.87 8.16 9.19
CA ALA A 342 16.97 9.31 10.09
C ALA A 342 17.23 10.62 9.32
N VAL A 343 18.17 10.62 8.36
CA VAL A 343 18.45 11.79 7.51
C VAL A 343 17.22 12.20 6.69
N ALA A 344 16.55 11.22 6.05
CA ALA A 344 15.33 11.48 5.28
C ALA A 344 14.18 12.01 6.15
N LEU A 345 14.04 11.48 7.37
CA LEU A 345 13.02 11.93 8.33
C LEU A 345 13.23 13.39 8.72
N VAL A 346 14.46 13.79 9.05
CA VAL A 346 14.81 15.19 9.36
C VAL A 346 14.47 16.10 8.17
N ALA A 347 14.90 15.73 6.97
CA ALA A 347 14.68 16.53 5.77
C ALA A 347 13.18 16.72 5.44
N VAL A 348 12.39 15.64 5.52
CA VAL A 348 10.93 15.68 5.29
C VAL A 348 10.24 16.50 6.37
N VAL A 349 10.58 16.30 7.65
CA VAL A 349 9.95 17.01 8.77
C VAL A 349 10.20 18.52 8.68
N VAL A 350 11.46 18.95 8.50
CA VAL A 350 11.80 20.39 8.36
C VAL A 350 11.11 21.01 7.14
N ALA A 351 11.03 20.30 6.01
CA ALA A 351 10.33 20.80 4.83
C ALA A 351 8.80 20.92 5.04
N LEU A 352 8.19 20.00 5.79
CA LEU A 352 6.77 20.10 6.18
C LEU A 352 6.52 21.20 7.21
N GLU A 353 7.45 21.45 8.14
CA GLU A 353 7.36 22.54 9.10
C GLU A 353 7.29 23.89 8.39
N VAL A 354 8.23 24.17 7.48
CA VAL A 354 8.25 25.42 6.70
C VAL A 354 7.02 25.53 5.80
N ARG A 355 6.71 24.48 5.02
CA ARG A 355 5.67 24.52 3.98
C ARG A 355 4.23 24.44 4.51
N VAL A 356 4.00 23.75 5.62
CA VAL A 356 2.64 23.49 6.15
C VAL A 356 2.43 24.18 7.48
N VAL A 357 3.29 23.92 8.47
CA VAL A 357 3.04 24.40 9.85
C VAL A 357 3.21 25.92 9.95
N PHE A 358 4.34 26.47 9.55
CA PHE A 358 4.55 27.92 9.63
C PHE A 358 3.76 28.70 8.58
N HIS A 359 3.63 28.16 7.36
CA HIS A 359 2.91 28.83 6.28
C HIS A 359 1.38 28.83 6.48
N SER A 360 0.77 27.68 6.80
CA SER A 360 -0.69 27.56 6.90
C SER A 360 -1.21 27.65 8.33
N PHE A 361 -0.47 27.14 9.32
CA PHE A 361 -0.90 27.10 10.72
C PHE A 361 -0.20 28.11 11.63
N GLY A 362 0.70 28.95 11.11
CA GLY A 362 1.51 29.88 11.90
C GLY A 362 0.69 30.84 12.80
N ARG A 363 -0.54 31.18 12.39
CA ARG A 363 -1.47 32.01 13.17
C ARG A 363 -2.04 31.34 14.43
N TYR A 364 -2.01 30.01 14.50
CA TYR A 364 -2.51 29.23 15.65
C TYR A 364 -1.39 28.88 16.65
N ILE A 365 -0.13 29.17 16.32
CA ILE A 365 1.01 28.95 17.21
C ILE A 365 1.07 30.12 18.19
N GLN A 366 0.80 29.86 19.47
CA GLN A 366 0.73 30.91 20.49
C GLN A 366 2.10 31.32 21.07
N VAL A 367 3.16 30.60 20.70
CA VAL A 367 4.52 30.84 21.19
C VAL A 367 5.22 31.90 20.33
N PRO A 368 5.87 32.93 20.90
CA PRO A 368 6.65 33.89 20.14
C PRO A 368 7.94 33.26 19.56
N PRO A 369 8.45 33.77 18.42
CA PRO A 369 9.80 33.46 17.95
C PRO A 369 10.88 33.89 18.96
N PRO A 370 12.00 33.15 19.08
CA PRO A 370 12.40 31.98 18.29
C PRO A 370 11.93 30.63 18.87
N LEU A 371 11.25 30.61 20.03
CA LEU A 371 10.87 29.38 20.72
C LEU A 371 9.83 28.56 19.96
N ASN A 372 9.03 29.20 19.11
CA ASN A 372 8.09 28.52 18.22
C ASN A 372 8.79 27.50 17.29
N TYR A 373 9.91 27.86 16.66
CA TYR A 373 10.69 26.97 15.80
C TYR A 373 11.19 25.76 16.59
N VAL A 374 11.86 26.00 17.72
CA VAL A 374 12.43 24.93 18.55
C VAL A 374 11.35 23.97 19.06
N LEU A 375 10.22 24.47 19.57
CA LEU A 375 9.16 23.62 20.09
C LEU A 375 8.42 22.87 18.98
N VAL A 376 8.12 23.51 17.85
CA VAL A 376 7.52 22.82 16.69
C VAL A 376 8.43 21.70 16.21
N THR A 377 9.73 21.96 16.00
CA THR A 377 10.68 20.94 15.56
C THR A 377 10.83 19.81 16.57
N ILE A 378 10.90 20.10 17.88
CA ILE A 378 10.89 19.06 18.93
C ILE A 378 9.64 18.17 18.81
N THR A 379 8.46 18.77 18.58
CA THR A 379 7.20 18.00 18.52
C THR A 379 7.08 17.14 17.27
N MET A 380 7.36 17.71 16.09
CA MET A 380 7.24 17.01 14.83
C MET A 380 8.36 15.99 14.65
N LEU A 381 9.62 16.39 14.83
CA LEU A 381 10.75 15.48 14.66
C LEU A 381 10.80 14.43 15.77
N GLY A 382 10.55 14.81 17.02
CA GLY A 382 10.50 13.87 18.13
C GLY A 382 9.35 12.86 18.00
N GLY A 383 8.15 13.32 17.62
CA GLY A 383 7.01 12.45 17.35
C GLY A 383 7.25 11.50 16.17
N ALA A 384 7.82 12.01 15.07
CA ALA A 384 8.17 11.22 13.91
C ALA A 384 9.29 10.20 14.20
N ALA A 385 10.30 10.58 14.98
CA ALA A 385 11.41 9.70 15.39
C ALA A 385 10.95 8.62 16.37
N ALA A 386 10.04 8.95 17.30
CA ALA A 386 9.40 7.97 18.18
C ALA A 386 8.57 6.95 17.36
N ALA A 387 7.74 7.43 16.43
CA ALA A 387 6.97 6.56 15.55
C ALA A 387 7.88 5.68 14.65
N GLY A 388 8.95 6.25 14.08
CA GLY A 388 9.90 5.55 13.22
C GLY A 388 10.71 4.48 13.97
N SER A 389 11.26 4.81 15.15
CA SER A 389 12.02 3.87 15.98
C SER A 389 11.16 2.70 16.48
N TYR A 390 9.90 2.96 16.88
CA TYR A 390 8.95 1.91 17.22
C TYR A 390 8.57 1.04 16.00
N ALA A 391 8.28 1.65 14.84
CA ALA A 391 7.96 0.92 13.61
C ALA A 391 9.14 0.06 13.11
N MET A 392 10.37 0.49 13.38
CA MET A 392 11.61 -0.26 13.12
C MET A 392 11.94 -1.31 14.18
N GLY A 393 11.22 -1.36 15.30
CA GLY A 393 11.48 -2.31 16.39
C GLY A 393 12.73 -2.00 17.21
N MET A 394 13.22 -0.75 17.21
CA MET A 394 14.43 -0.33 17.92
C MET A 394 14.23 -0.13 19.44
N VAL A 395 12.98 -0.21 19.92
CA VAL A 395 12.63 -0.12 21.34
C VAL A 395 12.63 -1.53 21.95
N SER A 396 13.83 -2.06 22.22
CA SER A 396 14.05 -3.39 22.84
C SER A 396 14.76 -3.32 24.19
N ASP A 397 15.71 -2.39 24.31
CA ASP A 397 16.68 -2.35 25.41
C ASP A 397 16.26 -1.33 26.46
N ALA A 398 16.63 -1.54 27.73
CA ALA A 398 16.25 -0.66 28.85
C ALA A 398 16.58 0.83 28.60
N LEU A 399 17.73 1.12 27.99
CA LEU A 399 18.14 2.47 27.60
C LEU A 399 17.26 3.04 26.47
N SER A 400 16.91 2.21 25.47
CA SER A 400 16.03 2.62 24.36
C SER A 400 14.60 2.89 24.81
N SER A 401 14.07 2.13 25.77
CA SER A 401 12.77 2.39 26.40
C SER A 401 12.78 3.67 27.24
N VAL A 402 13.85 3.93 27.99
CA VAL A 402 13.99 5.20 28.73
C VAL A 402 14.06 6.38 27.75
N ALA A 403 14.82 6.29 26.65
CA ALA A 403 14.86 7.33 25.63
C ALA A 403 13.50 7.52 24.91
N PHE A 404 12.76 6.45 24.68
CA PHE A 404 11.42 6.49 24.06
C PHE A 404 10.37 7.12 25.00
N THR A 405 10.40 6.79 26.29
CA THR A 405 9.51 7.41 27.30
C THR A 405 9.83 8.87 27.55
N THR A 406 11.11 9.26 27.68
CA THR A 406 11.48 10.68 27.86
C THR A 406 11.16 11.51 26.64
N SER A 407 11.44 11.02 25.42
CA SER A 407 11.07 11.74 24.19
C SER A 407 9.55 11.89 24.04
N ALA A 408 8.74 10.87 24.35
CA ALA A 408 7.28 10.99 24.33
C ALA A 408 6.74 12.03 25.33
N ILE A 409 7.33 12.13 26.53
CA ILE A 409 6.98 13.16 27.53
C ILE A 409 7.33 14.56 27.00
N VAL A 410 8.55 14.75 26.50
CA VAL A 410 9.04 16.04 25.99
C VAL A 410 8.22 16.49 24.77
N VAL A 411 7.95 15.60 23.82
CA VAL A 411 7.10 15.86 22.65
C VAL A 411 5.69 16.28 23.07
N SER A 412 5.08 15.57 24.03
CA SER A 412 3.70 15.89 24.44
C SER A 412 3.62 17.21 25.22
N ALA A 413 4.61 17.52 26.06
CA ALA A 413 4.70 18.80 26.75
C ALA A 413 4.97 19.97 25.78
N ALA A 414 5.93 19.85 24.87
CA ALA A 414 6.22 20.87 23.86
C ALA A 414 5.01 21.12 22.95
N GLY A 415 4.29 20.07 22.55
CA GLY A 415 3.11 20.16 21.69
C GLY A 415 1.96 20.90 22.36
N ALA A 416 1.78 20.70 23.67
CA ALA A 416 0.83 21.47 24.46
C ALA A 416 1.16 22.96 24.48
N VAL A 417 2.44 23.33 24.64
CA VAL A 417 2.88 24.74 24.62
C VAL A 417 2.65 25.38 23.24
N VAL A 418 3.00 24.70 22.15
CA VAL A 418 2.76 25.17 20.76
C VAL A 418 1.28 25.47 20.52
N ILE A 419 0.39 24.60 21.00
CA ILE A 419 -1.06 24.66 20.85
C ILE A 419 -1.73 25.73 21.74
N GLY A 420 -1.01 26.32 22.70
CA GLY A 420 -1.58 27.29 23.64
C GLY A 420 -2.27 26.64 24.85
N PHE A 421 -1.81 25.48 25.30
CA PHE A 421 -2.30 24.87 26.54
C PHE A 421 -1.71 25.61 27.76
N PRO A 422 -2.49 25.92 28.81
CA PRO A 422 -1.99 26.72 29.92
C PRO A 422 -0.81 26.05 30.64
N VAL A 423 0.25 26.82 30.88
CA VAL A 423 1.54 26.34 31.45
C VAL A 423 1.36 25.59 32.78
N LEU A 424 0.42 26.05 33.62
CA LEU A 424 0.07 25.42 34.90
C LEU A 424 -0.37 23.94 34.76
N PHE A 425 -0.99 23.60 33.62
CA PHE A 425 -1.55 22.27 33.36
C PHE A 425 -0.64 21.37 32.50
N LEU A 426 0.59 21.80 32.16
CA LEU A 426 1.56 20.98 31.40
C LEU A 426 1.87 19.58 31.97
N PRO A 427 1.73 19.29 33.28
CA PRO A 427 1.80 17.92 33.78
C PRO A 427 0.79 16.97 33.11
N LEU A 428 -0.40 17.45 32.68
CA LEU A 428 -1.42 16.61 32.04
C LEU A 428 -0.97 16.07 30.67
N PRO A 429 -0.52 16.91 29.70
CA PRO A 429 0.17 16.46 28.48
C PRO A 429 1.38 15.56 28.75
N ALA A 430 2.26 15.93 29.70
CA ALA A 430 3.45 15.13 30.03
C ALA A 430 3.06 13.70 30.47
N VAL A 431 2.04 13.57 31.31
CA VAL A 431 1.48 12.30 31.77
C VAL A 431 0.78 11.53 30.62
N ALA A 432 0.16 12.23 29.66
CA ALA A 432 -0.38 11.60 28.45
C ALA A 432 0.73 10.92 27.62
N GLY A 433 1.83 11.65 27.36
CA GLY A 433 3.02 11.12 26.67
C GLY A 433 3.63 9.91 27.38
N PHE A 434 3.76 9.97 28.70
CA PHE A 434 4.22 8.83 29.52
C PHE A 434 3.30 7.60 29.39
N TYR A 435 1.98 7.78 29.48
CA TYR A 435 1.04 6.66 29.37
C TYR A 435 0.98 6.04 27.96
N LEU A 436 1.17 6.86 26.92
CA LEU A 436 1.33 6.39 25.54
C LEU A 436 2.59 5.54 25.38
N ALA A 437 3.74 6.03 25.86
CA ALA A 437 4.99 5.28 25.77
C ALA A 437 4.94 3.96 26.56
N ARG A 438 4.39 4.00 27.79
CA ARG A 438 4.13 2.81 28.61
C ARG A 438 3.21 1.81 27.92
N PHE A 439 2.23 2.26 27.12
CA PHE A 439 1.39 1.37 26.33
C PHE A 439 2.19 0.64 25.24
N PHE A 440 3.06 1.32 24.51
CA PHE A 440 3.88 0.67 23.47
C PHE A 440 4.90 -0.33 24.05
N GLU A 441 5.49 -0.03 25.21
CA GLU A 441 6.42 -0.94 25.91
C GLU A 441 5.73 -2.13 26.56
N LYS A 442 4.77 -1.86 27.46
CA LYS A 442 4.17 -2.86 28.36
C LYS A 442 2.84 -3.42 27.86
N LYS A 443 2.34 -2.92 26.72
CA LYS A 443 1.06 -3.32 26.09
C LYS A 443 -0.15 -3.21 27.03
N SER A 444 -0.07 -2.35 28.05
CA SER A 444 -1.09 -2.19 29.07
C SER A 444 -2.28 -1.37 28.59
N LEU A 445 -3.42 -2.03 28.36
CA LEU A 445 -4.69 -1.37 28.02
C LEU A 445 -5.08 -0.17 28.92
N PRO A 446 -4.96 -0.22 30.27
CA PRO A 446 -5.35 0.93 31.09
C PRO A 446 -4.50 2.19 30.84
N SER A 447 -3.22 2.06 30.48
CA SER A 447 -2.42 3.23 30.11
C SER A 447 -2.85 3.81 28.77
N TYR A 448 -3.29 2.97 27.82
CA TYR A 448 -3.88 3.48 26.58
C TYR A 448 -5.15 4.30 26.82
N PHE A 449 -6.09 3.80 27.64
CA PHE A 449 -7.30 4.56 27.95
C PHE A 449 -7.00 5.86 28.74
N ALA A 450 -6.02 5.86 29.65
CA ALA A 450 -5.54 7.07 30.30
C ALA A 450 -4.98 8.10 29.30
N PHE A 451 -4.19 7.65 28.32
CA PHE A 451 -3.74 8.48 27.21
C PHE A 451 -4.91 9.03 26.37
N VAL A 452 -5.89 8.19 26.01
CA VAL A 452 -7.06 8.63 25.21
C VAL A 452 -7.85 9.73 25.92
N VAL A 453 -8.07 9.61 27.24
CA VAL A 453 -8.76 10.66 28.02
C VAL A 453 -7.95 11.97 28.00
N LEU A 454 -6.66 11.92 28.35
CA LEU A 454 -5.82 13.13 28.39
C LEU A 454 -5.60 13.77 27.01
N GLY A 455 -5.39 12.96 25.97
CA GLY A 455 -5.27 13.42 24.59
C GLY A 455 -6.58 14.02 24.07
N SER A 456 -7.74 13.44 24.42
CA SER A 456 -9.05 14.00 24.07
C SER A 456 -9.29 15.37 24.70
N LEU A 457 -8.79 15.60 25.92
CA LEU A 457 -8.84 16.90 26.59
C LEU A 457 -8.01 17.94 25.82
N MET A 458 -6.82 17.59 25.33
CA MET A 458 -5.98 18.49 24.51
C MET A 458 -6.65 18.85 23.18
N VAL A 459 -7.22 17.87 22.46
CA VAL A 459 -7.96 18.11 21.21
C VAL A 459 -9.19 18.99 21.48
N THR A 460 -9.91 18.73 22.57
CA THR A 460 -11.06 19.54 22.98
C THR A 460 -10.62 20.97 23.30
N TRP A 461 -9.55 21.18 24.06
CA TRP A 461 -9.00 22.51 24.34
C TRP A 461 -8.67 23.29 23.07
N PHE A 462 -7.93 22.69 22.14
CA PHE A 462 -7.55 23.35 20.89
C PHE A 462 -8.77 23.79 20.08
N VAL A 463 -9.77 22.91 19.92
CA VAL A 463 -11.00 23.23 19.16
C VAL A 463 -11.85 24.26 19.88
N LEU A 464 -11.96 24.17 21.21
CA LEU A 464 -12.70 25.14 22.03
C LEU A 464 -12.08 26.54 21.90
N HIS A 465 -10.78 26.65 22.20
CA HIS A 465 -10.08 27.92 22.31
C HIS A 465 -9.97 28.67 20.97
N ASN A 466 -9.87 27.96 19.83
CA ASN A 466 -9.68 28.60 18.53
C ASN A 466 -10.98 28.78 17.71
N PHE A 467 -12.01 27.95 17.91
CA PHE A 467 -13.16 27.90 16.97
C PHE A 467 -14.55 27.97 17.60
N TRP A 468 -14.70 27.80 18.92
CA TRP A 468 -16.03 27.62 19.54
C TRP A 468 -16.84 28.90 19.72
N ASP A 469 -16.14 30.03 19.92
CA ASP A 469 -16.74 31.35 20.11
C ASP A 469 -16.90 32.12 18.78
N LEU A 470 -16.41 31.55 17.67
CA LEU A 470 -16.65 32.05 16.32
C LEU A 470 -18.08 31.76 15.88
N ASN A 471 -18.92 32.80 15.85
CA ASN A 471 -20.32 32.75 15.40
C ASN A 471 -20.44 32.71 13.86
N ILE A 472 -19.76 31.76 13.21
CA ILE A 472 -19.79 31.55 11.76
C ILE A 472 -20.81 30.44 11.44
N TRP A 473 -21.58 30.62 10.37
CA TRP A 473 -22.44 29.58 9.80
C TRP A 473 -21.71 28.90 8.65
N LEU A 474 -21.45 27.61 8.77
CA LEU A 474 -20.60 26.85 7.84
C LEU A 474 -21.27 25.53 7.49
N ALA A 475 -21.26 25.19 6.20
CA ALA A 475 -21.90 23.99 5.65
C ALA A 475 -23.34 23.77 6.15
N GLY A 476 -24.13 24.84 6.28
CA GLY A 476 -25.52 24.76 6.70
C GLY A 476 -25.76 24.47 8.19
N MET A 477 -24.79 24.72 9.07
CA MET A 477 -24.87 24.58 10.53
C MET A 477 -24.06 25.69 11.23
N SER A 478 -24.29 25.93 12.52
CA SER A 478 -23.38 26.77 13.31
C SER A 478 -22.03 26.07 13.54
N LEU A 479 -20.94 26.81 13.42
CA LEU A 479 -19.57 26.30 13.62
C LEU A 479 -19.43 25.61 14.99
N LYS A 480 -20.04 26.15 16.05
CA LYS A 480 -20.11 25.52 17.38
C LYS A 480 -20.71 24.11 17.39
N SER A 481 -21.77 23.85 16.62
CA SER A 481 -22.33 22.50 16.48
C SER A 481 -21.41 21.59 15.66
N PHE A 482 -20.70 22.17 14.69
CA PHE A 482 -19.73 21.46 13.88
C PHE A 482 -18.46 21.06 14.66
N CYS A 483 -17.95 21.94 15.53
CA CYS A 483 -16.86 21.66 16.48
C CYS A 483 -17.19 20.46 17.39
N LYS A 484 -18.44 20.35 17.88
CA LYS A 484 -18.89 19.18 18.68
C LYS A 484 -18.76 17.87 17.89
N LEU A 485 -19.11 17.87 16.60
CA LEU A 485 -18.97 16.70 15.73
C LEU A 485 -17.50 16.33 15.50
N ILE A 486 -16.63 17.32 15.22
CA ILE A 486 -15.18 17.06 15.07
C ILE A 486 -14.58 16.48 16.36
N ILE A 487 -14.88 17.06 17.52
CA ILE A 487 -14.39 16.57 18.82
C ILE A 487 -14.86 15.12 19.02
N ALA A 488 -16.16 14.84 18.85
CA ALA A 488 -16.69 13.48 18.96
C ALA A 488 -16.00 12.49 17.99
N ASN A 489 -15.74 12.90 16.75
CA ASN A 489 -15.03 12.09 15.76
C ASN A 489 -13.60 11.76 16.20
N ALA A 490 -12.89 12.77 16.72
CA ALA A 490 -11.50 12.62 17.18
C ALA A 490 -11.41 11.74 18.43
N VAL A 491 -12.32 11.90 19.39
CA VAL A 491 -12.41 11.02 20.58
C VAL A 491 -12.68 9.57 20.17
N LEU A 492 -13.63 9.33 19.26
CA LEU A 492 -13.89 7.99 18.72
C LEU A 492 -12.67 7.41 18.01
N ALA A 493 -12.01 8.18 17.14
CA ALA A 493 -10.81 7.76 16.42
C ALA A 493 -9.66 7.35 17.36
N MET A 494 -9.49 8.05 18.48
CA MET A 494 -8.50 7.71 19.51
C MET A 494 -8.94 6.52 20.38
N ALA A 495 -10.23 6.34 20.65
CA ALA A 495 -10.71 5.22 21.47
C ALA A 495 -10.67 3.87 20.74
N ILE A 496 -11.02 3.85 19.45
CA ILE A 496 -11.21 2.63 18.64
C ILE A 496 -10.00 1.66 18.64
N PRO A 497 -8.74 2.09 18.49
CA PRO A 497 -7.61 1.16 18.51
C PRO A 497 -7.44 0.44 19.86
N GLY A 498 -7.78 1.11 20.97
CA GLY A 498 -7.83 0.51 22.30
C GLY A 498 -8.98 -0.48 22.45
N LEU A 499 -10.18 -0.12 21.95
CA LEU A 499 -11.33 -1.03 21.91
C LEU A 499 -11.05 -2.28 21.08
N ALA A 500 -10.32 -2.15 19.95
CA ALA A 500 -9.94 -3.25 19.08
C ALA A 500 -8.87 -4.20 19.68
N LEU A 501 -8.31 -3.88 20.85
CA LEU A 501 -7.38 -4.72 21.62
C LEU A 501 -8.06 -5.41 22.83
N LEU A 502 -9.34 -5.14 23.09
CA LEU A 502 -10.10 -5.81 24.15
C LEU A 502 -10.31 -7.31 23.85
N PRO A 503 -10.53 -8.14 24.89
CA PRO A 503 -10.80 -9.57 24.71
C PRO A 503 -12.04 -9.82 23.84
N SER A 504 -12.09 -11.00 23.21
CA SER A 504 -13.09 -11.38 22.19
C SER A 504 -14.55 -11.18 22.60
N LYS A 505 -14.87 -11.28 23.90
CA LYS A 505 -16.20 -11.02 24.48
C LYS A 505 -16.70 -9.59 24.28
N LEU A 506 -15.80 -8.61 24.08
CA LEU A 506 -16.12 -7.19 23.93
C LEU A 506 -16.00 -6.68 22.48
N LYS A 507 -15.82 -7.58 21.49
CA LYS A 507 -15.70 -7.20 20.06
C LYS A 507 -16.83 -6.29 19.58
N PHE A 508 -18.06 -6.55 20.01
CA PHE A 508 -19.25 -5.76 19.70
C PHE A 508 -19.07 -4.25 19.99
N LEU A 509 -18.35 -3.89 21.06
CA LEU A 509 -18.06 -2.49 21.40
C LEU A 509 -17.12 -1.84 20.38
N SER A 510 -16.13 -2.57 19.86
CA SER A 510 -15.26 -2.10 18.77
C SER A 510 -16.01 -2.00 17.43
N GLU A 511 -16.97 -2.90 17.18
CA GLU A 511 -17.82 -2.88 15.99
C GLU A 511 -18.75 -1.67 15.97
N ILE A 512 -19.48 -1.40 17.08
CA ILE A 512 -20.28 -0.18 17.25
C ILE A 512 -19.39 1.05 17.14
N GLY A 513 -18.23 1.07 17.81
CA GLY A 513 -17.28 2.18 17.77
C GLY A 513 -16.90 2.54 16.33
N LEU A 514 -16.47 1.55 15.55
CA LEU A 514 -16.11 1.73 14.13
C LEU A 514 -17.28 2.18 13.26
N ILE A 515 -18.47 1.59 13.44
CA ILE A 515 -19.67 1.99 12.68
C ILE A 515 -20.06 3.44 13.03
N SER A 516 -20.04 3.82 14.31
CA SER A 516 -20.37 5.18 14.75
C SER A 516 -19.37 6.22 14.23
N TYR A 517 -18.06 5.91 14.26
CA TYR A 517 -17.02 6.73 13.64
C TYR A 517 -17.22 6.86 12.12
N ALA A 518 -17.45 5.75 11.41
CA ALA A 518 -17.66 5.79 9.96
C ALA A 518 -18.91 6.60 9.58
N LEU A 519 -20.02 6.43 10.30
CA LEU A 519 -21.25 7.23 10.11
C LEU A 519 -21.01 8.72 10.32
N LEU A 520 -20.30 9.09 11.40
CA LEU A 520 -20.05 10.48 11.75
C LEU A 520 -19.05 11.14 10.79
N LEU A 521 -18.02 10.42 10.36
CA LEU A 521 -17.12 10.85 9.29
C LEU A 521 -17.87 11.05 7.96
N CYS A 522 -18.73 10.11 7.56
CA CYS A 522 -19.57 10.25 6.37
C CYS A 522 -20.52 11.45 6.47
N TYR A 523 -21.10 11.71 7.65
CA TYR A 523 -21.95 12.88 7.88
C TYR A 523 -21.15 14.20 7.73
N ILE A 524 -19.98 14.29 8.37
CA ILE A 524 -19.10 15.46 8.29
C ILE A 524 -18.69 15.72 6.84
N GLU A 525 -18.18 14.72 6.12
CA GLU A 525 -17.72 14.88 4.74
C GLU A 525 -18.87 15.17 3.77
N ASN A 526 -20.02 14.51 3.91
CA ASN A 526 -21.22 14.83 3.12
C ASN A 526 -21.66 16.28 3.32
N ARG A 527 -21.57 16.80 4.55
CA ARG A 527 -21.86 18.20 4.83
C ARG A 527 -20.83 19.10 4.16
N PHE A 528 -19.54 18.84 4.39
CA PHE A 528 -18.45 19.63 3.84
C PHE A 528 -18.44 19.71 2.30
N PHE A 529 -18.58 18.56 1.63
CA PHE A 529 -18.47 18.44 0.19
C PHE A 529 -19.76 18.91 -0.54
N ASN A 530 -20.93 18.41 -0.14
CA ASN A 530 -22.16 18.75 -0.85
C ASN A 530 -22.69 20.15 -0.50
N TYR A 531 -22.53 20.67 0.73
CA TYR A 531 -23.01 22.03 1.01
C TYR A 531 -22.10 23.12 0.45
N SER A 532 -20.79 22.92 0.34
CA SER A 532 -19.93 23.89 -0.35
C SER A 532 -20.30 23.95 -1.84
N SER A 533 -20.39 22.79 -2.50
CA SER A 533 -20.75 22.68 -3.92
C SER A 533 -22.15 23.24 -4.25
N ILE A 534 -23.14 23.06 -3.37
CA ILE A 534 -24.52 23.52 -3.63
C ILE A 534 -24.72 25.02 -3.36
N TYR A 535 -24.03 25.62 -2.39
CA TYR A 535 -24.30 26.99 -1.94
C TYR A 535 -23.22 28.02 -2.30
N TYR A 536 -21.97 27.61 -2.55
CA TYR A 536 -20.88 28.50 -2.95
C TYR A 536 -20.53 28.33 -4.43
N TYR A 537 -21.57 28.32 -5.27
CA TYR A 537 -21.47 28.26 -6.72
C TYR A 537 -20.89 29.58 -7.25
N GLY A 538 -19.55 29.68 -7.29
CA GLY A 538 -18.83 30.90 -7.71
C GLY A 538 -17.47 31.16 -7.05
N PHE A 539 -17.10 30.42 -5.99
CA PHE A 539 -15.71 30.42 -5.46
C PHE A 539 -14.93 29.25 -6.07
N GLU A 540 -14.58 29.36 -7.35
CA GLU A 540 -13.92 28.27 -8.11
C GLU A 540 -12.51 27.93 -7.57
N ASP A 541 -11.81 28.89 -6.98
CA ASP A 541 -10.44 28.73 -6.49
C ASP A 541 -10.30 28.12 -5.07
N GLU A 542 -11.35 28.16 -4.23
CA GLU A 542 -11.28 27.77 -2.81
C GLU A 542 -12.31 26.67 -2.45
N VAL A 543 -12.10 25.47 -2.99
CA VAL A 543 -12.89 24.28 -2.64
C VAL A 543 -12.67 23.89 -1.16
N MET A 544 -13.61 24.25 -0.29
CA MET A 544 -13.56 24.05 1.18
C MET A 544 -13.27 22.59 1.61
N TYR A 545 -13.66 21.59 0.82
CA TYR A 545 -13.30 20.19 1.06
C TYR A 545 -13.03 19.46 -0.26
N PRO A 546 -11.76 19.14 -0.58
CA PRO A 546 -11.40 18.67 -1.91
C PRO A 546 -11.73 17.19 -2.14
N SER A 547 -12.09 16.87 -3.39
CA SER A 547 -12.49 15.51 -3.83
C SER A 547 -11.45 14.43 -3.51
N TYR A 548 -10.15 14.74 -3.59
CA TYR A 548 -9.09 13.78 -3.28
C TYR A 548 -9.10 13.34 -1.80
N MET A 549 -9.57 14.17 -0.86
CA MET A 549 -9.72 13.78 0.56
C MET A 549 -10.85 12.75 0.73
N VAL A 550 -11.97 12.91 0.02
CA VAL A 550 -13.07 11.93 0.00
C VAL A 550 -12.56 10.58 -0.51
N VAL A 551 -11.81 10.57 -1.61
CA VAL A 551 -11.22 9.34 -2.18
C VAL A 551 -10.22 8.71 -1.21
N MET A 552 -9.27 9.49 -0.68
CA MET A 552 -8.22 9.01 0.21
C MET A 552 -8.79 8.39 1.49
N THR A 553 -9.68 9.10 2.18
CA THR A 553 -10.31 8.60 3.42
C THR A 553 -11.16 7.35 3.16
N THR A 554 -11.81 7.26 2.01
CA THR A 554 -12.58 6.08 1.58
C THR A 554 -11.68 4.87 1.35
N LEU A 555 -10.60 5.02 0.59
CA LEU A 555 -9.64 3.94 0.32
C LEU A 555 -8.91 3.48 1.60
N LEU A 556 -8.51 4.42 2.46
CA LEU A 556 -7.93 4.11 3.77
C LEU A 556 -8.93 3.39 4.68
N GLY A 557 -10.19 3.84 4.73
CA GLY A 557 -11.26 3.18 5.47
C GLY A 557 -11.47 1.73 5.03
N LEU A 558 -11.65 1.50 3.72
CA LEU A 558 -11.78 0.14 3.16
C LEU A 558 -10.54 -0.73 3.41
N GLY A 559 -9.33 -0.15 3.30
CA GLY A 559 -8.08 -0.83 3.59
C GLY A 559 -7.95 -1.27 5.05
N LEU A 560 -8.31 -0.39 6.00
CA LEU A 560 -8.32 -0.68 7.43
C LEU A 560 -9.38 -1.72 7.79
N VAL A 561 -10.60 -1.61 7.26
CA VAL A 561 -11.68 -2.61 7.45
C VAL A 561 -11.22 -3.99 6.96
N ARG A 562 -10.62 -4.06 5.76
CA ARG A 562 -10.07 -5.31 5.22
C ARG A 562 -8.98 -5.90 6.12
N ARG A 563 -8.07 -5.07 6.63
CA ARG A 563 -7.00 -5.51 7.55
C ARG A 563 -7.56 -6.05 8.86
N LEU A 564 -8.47 -5.31 9.50
CA LEU A 564 -9.10 -5.69 10.77
C LEU A 564 -9.98 -6.96 10.65
N HIS A 565 -10.56 -7.21 9.46
CA HIS A 565 -11.22 -8.48 9.14
C HIS A 565 -10.23 -9.65 8.99
N VAL A 566 -9.11 -9.46 8.29
CA VAL A 566 -8.05 -10.48 8.17
C VAL A 566 -7.46 -10.81 9.54
N ASP A 567 -7.23 -9.80 10.38
CA ASP A 567 -6.77 -9.94 11.77
C ASP A 567 -7.86 -10.49 12.73
N GLN A 568 -9.04 -10.87 12.21
CA GLN A 568 -10.18 -11.43 12.96
C GLN A 568 -10.66 -10.58 14.14
N ARG A 569 -10.48 -9.25 14.08
CA ARG A 569 -10.90 -8.30 15.13
C ARG A 569 -12.36 -7.88 14.99
N ILE A 570 -12.87 -7.81 13.76
CA ILE A 570 -14.24 -7.39 13.41
C ILE A 570 -15.00 -8.58 12.80
N GLY A 571 -16.27 -8.78 13.19
CA GLY A 571 -17.17 -9.75 12.58
C GLY A 571 -17.70 -9.34 11.19
N GLY A 572 -18.10 -10.34 10.39
CA GLY A 572 -18.50 -10.13 8.99
C GLY A 572 -19.67 -9.14 8.78
N LYS A 573 -20.60 -9.04 9.75
CA LYS A 573 -21.71 -8.07 9.70
C LYS A 573 -21.23 -6.62 9.75
N ALA A 574 -20.30 -6.31 10.65
CA ALA A 574 -19.75 -4.96 10.78
C ALA A 574 -18.83 -4.61 9.59
N VAL A 575 -18.05 -5.57 9.08
CA VAL A 575 -17.28 -5.41 7.84
C VAL A 575 -18.19 -5.03 6.68
N TRP A 576 -19.31 -5.74 6.52
CA TRP A 576 -20.30 -5.47 5.48
C TRP A 576 -20.87 -4.05 5.56
N ILE A 577 -21.40 -3.65 6.73
CA ILE A 577 -21.93 -2.29 6.96
C ILE A 577 -20.86 -1.23 6.66
N LEU A 578 -19.64 -1.41 7.16
CA LEU A 578 -18.54 -0.47 6.94
C LEU A 578 -18.15 -0.40 5.45
N THR A 579 -18.15 -1.51 4.71
CA THR A 579 -17.88 -1.47 3.27
C THR A 579 -18.95 -0.71 2.50
N CYS A 580 -20.24 -0.85 2.86
CA CYS A 580 -21.33 -0.08 2.25
C CYS A 580 -21.25 1.41 2.60
N LEU A 581 -20.92 1.76 3.85
CA LEU A 581 -20.76 3.16 4.28
C LEU A 581 -19.56 3.84 3.61
N TYR A 582 -18.40 3.17 3.50
CA TYR A 582 -17.27 3.78 2.83
C TYR A 582 -17.48 3.87 1.31
N SER A 583 -18.06 2.86 0.64
CA SER A 583 -18.32 2.95 -0.80
C SER A 583 -19.41 3.96 -1.17
N SER A 584 -20.41 4.18 -0.30
CA SER A 584 -21.44 5.20 -0.51
C SER A 584 -20.88 6.63 -0.62
N LYS A 585 -19.72 6.90 0.03
CA LYS A 585 -19.02 8.19 -0.09
C LYS A 585 -18.62 8.53 -1.52
N LEU A 586 -18.27 7.53 -2.34
CA LEU A 586 -17.86 7.77 -3.72
C LEU A 586 -19.01 8.32 -4.58
N ALA A 587 -20.27 8.07 -4.20
CA ALA A 587 -21.42 8.64 -4.89
C ALA A 587 -21.47 10.19 -4.83
N MET A 588 -20.87 10.80 -3.80
CA MET A 588 -20.74 12.27 -3.72
C MET A 588 -19.97 12.86 -4.90
N LEU A 589 -18.98 12.13 -5.43
CA LEU A 589 -18.12 12.59 -6.52
C LEU A 589 -18.86 12.63 -7.87
N PHE A 590 -19.99 11.93 -7.99
CA PHE A 590 -20.79 11.84 -9.22
C PHE A 590 -22.11 12.60 -9.14
N ILE A 591 -22.71 12.71 -7.93
CA ILE A 591 -24.02 13.34 -7.74
C ILE A 591 -23.96 14.29 -6.54
N ALA A 592 -24.03 15.60 -6.82
CA ALA A 592 -24.10 16.63 -5.80
C ALA A 592 -25.53 16.77 -5.23
N SER A 593 -25.83 16.06 -4.13
CA SER A 593 -27.09 16.24 -3.40
C SER A 593 -26.98 15.83 -1.93
N LYS A 594 -27.72 16.56 -1.08
CA LYS A 594 -27.67 16.49 0.40
C LYS A 594 -27.91 15.08 0.97
N SER A 595 -28.68 14.25 0.27
CA SER A 595 -29.09 12.91 0.70
C SER A 595 -28.32 11.76 0.03
N VAL A 596 -27.44 12.05 -0.94
CA VAL A 596 -26.84 11.03 -1.83
C VAL A 596 -26.13 9.93 -1.06
N VAL A 597 -25.29 10.26 -0.07
CA VAL A 597 -24.57 9.28 0.76
C VAL A 597 -25.52 8.35 1.52
N TRP A 598 -26.65 8.87 2.00
CA TRP A 598 -27.61 8.09 2.79
C TRP A 598 -28.45 7.19 1.90
N VAL A 599 -28.92 7.69 0.76
CA VAL A 599 -29.67 6.90 -0.23
C VAL A 599 -28.79 5.81 -0.84
N SER A 600 -27.53 6.12 -1.20
CA SER A 600 -26.61 5.12 -1.75
C SER A 600 -26.16 4.11 -0.69
N ALA A 601 -25.94 4.51 0.56
CA ALA A 601 -25.67 3.57 1.66
C ALA A 601 -26.85 2.60 1.89
N LEU A 602 -28.09 3.11 1.94
CA LEU A 602 -29.29 2.29 2.08
C LEU A 602 -29.48 1.34 0.88
N LEU A 603 -29.28 1.82 -0.35
CA LEU A 603 -29.35 1.00 -1.56
C LEU A 603 -28.30 -0.10 -1.55
N LEU A 604 -27.04 0.22 -1.23
CA LEU A 604 -25.97 -0.77 -1.11
C LEU A 604 -26.29 -1.81 -0.03
N LEU A 605 -26.81 -1.39 1.12
CA LEU A 605 -27.20 -2.26 2.23
C LEU A 605 -28.45 -3.11 1.90
N ALA A 606 -29.32 -2.67 0.99
CA ALA A 606 -30.44 -3.45 0.48
C ALA A 606 -30.05 -4.47 -0.60
N VAL A 607 -29.12 -4.12 -1.50
CA VAL A 607 -28.77 -4.92 -2.69
C VAL A 607 -27.68 -5.98 -2.43
N THR A 608 -26.81 -5.76 -1.45
CA THR A 608 -25.66 -6.67 -1.17
C THR A 608 -25.92 -7.91 -0.28
N PRO A 609 -26.97 -8.03 0.57
CA PRO A 609 -27.22 -9.24 1.36
C PRO A 609 -27.32 -10.56 0.56
N PRO A 610 -27.99 -10.62 -0.62
CA PRO A 610 -28.06 -11.84 -1.43
C PRO A 610 -26.69 -12.39 -1.83
N LEU A 611 -25.73 -11.52 -2.14
CA LEU A 611 -24.37 -11.89 -2.55
C LEU A 611 -23.54 -12.48 -1.40
N LEU A 612 -23.77 -12.02 -0.17
CA LEU A 612 -23.12 -12.59 1.02
C LEU A 612 -23.73 -13.94 1.42
N LEU A 613 -25.06 -14.08 1.33
CA LEU A 613 -25.75 -15.34 1.59
C LEU A 613 -25.33 -16.43 0.60
N TYR A 614 -25.28 -16.13 -0.71
CA TYR A 614 -24.82 -17.08 -1.72
C TYR A 614 -23.41 -17.61 -1.43
N ARG A 615 -22.50 -16.74 -0.97
CA ARG A 615 -21.14 -17.14 -0.62
C ARG A 615 -21.06 -18.02 0.63
N GLN A 616 -21.97 -17.85 1.60
CA GLN A 616 -22.05 -18.69 2.79
C GLN A 616 -22.69 -20.05 2.49
N VAL A 617 -23.71 -20.07 1.62
CA VAL A 617 -24.33 -21.32 1.16
C VAL A 617 -23.32 -22.19 0.40
N ILE A 618 -22.57 -21.62 -0.56
CA ILE A 618 -21.54 -22.34 -1.34
C ILE A 618 -20.35 -22.82 -0.48
N LEU A 619 -20.13 -22.25 0.71
CA LEU A 619 -19.09 -22.71 1.64
C LEU A 619 -19.57 -23.76 2.64
N ASN A 620 -20.87 -23.98 2.74
CA ASN A 620 -21.51 -24.97 3.61
C ASN A 620 -22.11 -26.17 2.82
N SER A 621 -22.05 -26.13 1.49
CA SER A 621 -22.32 -27.22 0.56
C SER A 621 -21.03 -27.86 0.05
#